data_AF-A0A7Y4RH30-F1
#
_entry.id   AF-A0A7Y4RH30-F1
#
_cell.length_a   1.000
_cell.length_b   1.000
_cell.length_c   1.000
_cell.angle_alpha   90.00
_cell.angle_beta   90.00
_cell.angle_gamma   90.00
#
_symmetry.space_group_name_H-M   'P 1'
#
loop_
_entity.id
_entity.type
_entity.pdbx_description
1 polymer ?
#
loop_
_entity_poly.entity_id
_entity_poly.type
_entity_poly.pdbx_seq_one_letter_code
_entity_poly.pdbx_strand_id
1 'polypeptide(L)'
;MLFPCIPAHWVIWLGFAASPPPAAVDPTGANAVRANSVDAAPAPVPSSPADGFWPTAKMMDGLLARWADDNALKYGLNAPLAERHREQLVDRWKRFASENRAALQPLLNEYIESRLAVTPPDPAAVRNWAERAMPMFESFREELMQSHNELSDDLPPFQRARLALDGVKIGAVMEGFRARLRAWGDGRFDEHEWWDPPRSVRSERGHDPPGDSDRRADDANRRPAKEKMDEELLRWDYHVAKFIEMFQLDEAQRQAAYSILRECRGSALAHLDRYRARMEKLERSIAKNDGKMDVEQRAEATALYGPVDSVFVDLKRRVDQIPTTAQRAAAAVQVSPPTDGPTGDGSDAVGKGTPTDDSPPN
;
A
#
# COMPACT_ATOMS: atom_id res chain seq x y z
N MET A 1 -11.77 -11.97 -4.86
CA MET A 1 -10.48 -11.75 -4.16
C MET A 1 -10.79 -11.02 -2.85
N LEU A 2 -10.42 -11.62 -1.73
CA LEU A 2 -10.85 -11.24 -0.38
C LEU A 2 -9.73 -10.52 0.37
N PHE A 3 -9.49 -9.24 0.07
CA PHE A 3 -8.58 -8.38 0.87
C PHE A 3 -9.07 -6.93 0.83
N PRO A 4 -9.93 -6.51 1.79
CA PRO A 4 -10.51 -5.18 1.80
C PRO A 4 -9.73 -4.13 2.62
N CYS A 5 -8.67 -4.50 3.34
CA CYS A 5 -8.00 -3.60 4.29
C CYS A 5 -6.54 -3.28 3.95
N ILE A 6 -6.04 -3.87 2.88
CA ILE A 6 -4.74 -3.62 2.27
C ILE A 6 -5.06 -3.64 0.78
N PRO A 7 -4.68 -2.62 -0.02
CA PRO A 7 -4.95 -2.66 -1.46
C PRO A 7 -4.49 -4.02 -2.01
N ALA A 8 -5.24 -4.66 -2.91
CA ALA A 8 -4.90 -6.03 -3.35
C ALA A 8 -3.47 -6.18 -3.92
N HIS A 9 -2.87 -5.06 -4.36
CA HIS A 9 -1.48 -4.98 -4.78
C HIS A 9 -0.47 -4.80 -3.63
N TRP A 10 -0.91 -4.53 -2.39
CA TRP A 10 -0.06 -4.40 -1.20
C TRP A 10 0.02 -5.69 -0.38
N VAL A 11 -0.99 -6.57 -0.38
CA VAL A 11 -0.92 -7.87 0.33
C VAL A 11 0.15 -8.77 -0.29
N ILE A 12 0.34 -8.65 -1.61
CA ILE A 12 1.42 -9.33 -2.33
C ILE A 12 2.81 -8.74 -1.96
N TRP A 13 2.86 -7.50 -1.48
CA TRP A 13 4.10 -6.81 -1.13
C TRP A 13 4.42 -6.74 0.37
N LEU A 14 3.42 -6.87 1.26
CA LEU A 14 3.56 -6.65 2.71
C LEU A 14 4.15 -7.82 3.50
N GLY A 15 4.49 -8.94 2.86
CA GLY A 15 5.15 -10.08 3.51
C GLY A 15 6.68 -10.01 3.59
N PHE A 16 7.34 -8.96 3.11
CA PHE A 16 8.76 -9.07 2.69
C PHE A 16 9.58 -7.83 3.05
N ALA A 17 10.53 -7.94 3.99
CA ALA A 17 11.27 -6.83 4.59
C ALA A 17 12.59 -7.18 5.34
N ALA A 18 13.74 -7.25 4.65
CA ALA A 18 15.03 -6.61 5.03
C ALA A 18 16.33 -7.39 4.73
N SER A 19 17.43 -6.70 5.00
CA SER A 19 18.82 -7.05 4.74
C SER A 19 19.63 -6.81 6.02
N PRO A 20 20.68 -7.62 6.30
CA PRO A 20 21.50 -7.44 7.51
C PRO A 20 22.39 -6.18 7.41
N PRO A 21 22.88 -5.64 8.55
CA PRO A 21 23.88 -4.58 8.57
C PRO A 21 25.27 -5.11 8.15
N PRO A 22 26.18 -4.25 7.63
CA PRO A 22 27.57 -4.64 7.42
C PRO A 22 28.26 -4.89 8.76
N ALA A 23 29.01 -5.99 8.84
CA ALA A 23 29.83 -6.32 10.01
C ALA A 23 30.85 -5.19 10.27
N ALA A 24 30.83 -4.66 11.48
CA ALA A 24 31.85 -3.72 11.95
C ALA A 24 33.20 -4.46 12.05
N VAL A 25 34.19 -3.97 11.31
CA VAL A 25 35.59 -4.37 11.46
C VAL A 25 36.14 -3.65 12.67
N ASP A 26 36.46 -4.41 13.72
CA ASP A 26 37.08 -3.93 14.95
C ASP A 26 38.61 -3.87 14.76
N PRO A 27 39.28 -2.70 14.84
CA PRO A 27 40.71 -2.61 14.59
C PRO A 27 41.49 -2.41 15.89
N THR A 28 41.49 -3.34 16.84
CA THR A 28 42.53 -3.37 17.89
C THR A 28 42.63 -4.71 18.61
N GLY A 29 43.83 -5.32 18.61
CA GLY A 29 44.11 -6.43 19.54
C GLY A 29 45.24 -7.36 19.10
N ALA A 30 46.49 -6.91 19.26
CA ALA A 30 47.67 -7.75 19.10
C ALA A 30 47.92 -8.67 20.31
N ASN A 31 48.44 -9.86 19.99
CA ASN A 31 49.27 -10.79 20.77
C ASN A 31 48.66 -11.91 21.66
N ALA A 32 48.85 -13.12 21.10
CA ALA A 32 49.44 -14.33 21.69
C ALA A 32 48.57 -15.22 22.60
N VAL A 33 48.26 -16.44 22.14
CA VAL A 33 48.95 -17.71 22.47
C VAL A 33 48.57 -18.77 21.42
N ARG A 34 49.56 -19.58 21.04
CA ARG A 34 49.56 -20.63 20.01
C ARG A 34 49.32 -21.99 20.67
N ALA A 35 48.32 -22.77 20.23
CA ALA A 35 48.37 -24.24 20.12
C ALA A 35 47.01 -24.85 19.68
N ASN A 36 47.08 -25.83 18.78
CA ASN A 36 46.03 -26.75 18.31
C ASN A 36 45.00 -26.23 17.30
N SER A 37 45.47 -25.93 16.09
CA SER A 37 44.63 -25.92 14.88
C SER A 37 44.61 -27.34 14.29
N VAL A 38 43.63 -28.13 14.72
CA VAL A 38 43.15 -29.27 13.91
C VAL A 38 42.43 -28.64 12.72
N ASP A 39 42.68 -29.16 11.51
CA ASP A 39 42.04 -28.78 10.24
C ASP A 39 40.51 -28.72 10.37
N ALA A 40 39.98 -27.59 10.82
CA ALA A 40 38.58 -27.26 10.69
C ALA A 40 38.38 -26.78 9.25
N ALA A 41 37.69 -27.61 8.45
CA ALA A 41 37.23 -27.22 7.14
C ALA A 41 36.61 -25.81 7.24
N PRO A 42 36.96 -24.87 6.32
CA PRO A 42 36.41 -23.53 6.36
C PRO A 42 34.89 -23.64 6.40
N ALA A 43 34.27 -22.96 7.38
CA ALA A 43 32.82 -22.85 7.43
C ALA A 43 32.34 -22.44 6.03
N PRO A 44 31.32 -23.12 5.47
CA PRO A 44 30.85 -22.83 4.13
C PRO A 44 30.56 -21.32 4.06
N VAL A 45 31.29 -20.65 3.16
CA VAL A 45 31.04 -19.24 2.86
C VAL A 45 29.55 -19.18 2.49
N PRO A 46 28.73 -18.34 3.14
CA PRO A 46 27.33 -18.22 2.78
C PRO A 46 27.29 -17.94 1.28
N SER A 47 26.67 -18.86 0.53
CA SER A 47 26.44 -18.75 -0.90
C SER A 47 25.99 -17.34 -1.21
N SER A 48 26.56 -16.74 -2.27
CA SER A 48 26.18 -15.43 -2.81
C SER A 48 24.67 -15.18 -2.66
N PRO A 49 24.25 -13.93 -2.35
CA PRO A 49 22.84 -13.62 -2.13
C PRO A 49 22.03 -14.26 -3.26
N ALA A 50 21.10 -15.14 -2.89
CA ALA A 50 20.34 -15.95 -3.84
C ALA A 50 19.89 -15.06 -5.01
N ASP A 51 20.23 -15.48 -6.22
CA ASP A 51 19.87 -14.75 -7.44
C ASP A 51 18.36 -14.45 -7.43
N GLY A 52 18.00 -13.19 -7.68
CA GLY A 52 16.60 -12.76 -7.83
C GLY A 52 16.24 -11.46 -7.12
N PHE A 53 14.94 -11.14 -7.11
CA PHE A 53 14.43 -9.86 -6.66
C PHE A 53 14.35 -9.80 -5.13
N TRP A 54 14.93 -8.74 -4.54
CA TRP A 54 14.67 -8.35 -3.16
C TRP A 54 14.55 -6.84 -3.09
N PRO A 55 13.53 -6.28 -2.43
CA PRO A 55 13.41 -4.83 -2.29
C PRO A 55 14.65 -4.23 -1.64
N THR A 56 15.06 -3.06 -2.13
CA THR A 56 16.15 -2.30 -1.50
C THR A 56 15.72 -1.81 -0.12
N ALA A 57 16.68 -1.51 0.77
CA ALA A 57 16.39 -0.95 2.09
C ALA A 57 15.54 0.33 1.99
N LYS A 58 15.84 1.21 1.04
CA LYS A 58 15.08 2.45 0.81
C LYS A 58 13.64 2.19 0.36
N MET A 59 13.42 1.18 -0.50
CA MET A 59 12.07 0.77 -0.89
C MET A 59 11.29 0.24 0.32
N MET A 60 11.96 -0.56 1.16
CA MET A 60 11.34 -1.10 2.38
C MET A 60 10.94 0.00 3.35
N ASP A 61 11.83 0.95 3.61
CA ASP A 61 11.57 2.09 4.49
C ASP A 61 10.36 2.89 4.00
N GLY A 62 10.29 3.19 2.70
CA GLY A 62 9.17 3.92 2.11
C GLY A 62 7.84 3.17 2.18
N LEU A 63 7.84 1.86 1.92
CA LEU A 63 6.63 1.02 1.97
C LEU A 63 6.08 0.92 3.40
N LEU A 64 6.96 0.64 4.37
CA LEU A 64 6.58 0.49 5.77
C LEU A 64 6.17 1.83 6.40
N ALA A 65 6.86 2.93 6.08
CA ALA A 65 6.48 4.26 6.54
C ALA A 65 5.08 4.65 6.04
N ARG A 66 4.80 4.44 4.74
CA ARG A 66 3.48 4.69 4.19
C ARG A 66 2.40 3.82 4.84
N TRP A 67 2.69 2.55 5.12
CA TRP A 67 1.76 1.68 5.82
C TRP A 67 1.47 2.18 7.24
N ALA A 68 2.48 2.65 7.98
CA ALA A 68 2.29 3.26 9.27
C ALA A 68 1.44 4.54 9.20
N ASP A 69 1.65 5.40 8.19
CA ASP A 69 0.85 6.61 7.96
C ASP A 69 -0.62 6.28 7.67
N ASP A 70 -0.87 5.25 6.85
CA ASP A 70 -2.23 4.78 6.55
C ASP A 70 -2.94 4.23 7.81
N ASN A 71 -2.22 3.52 8.69
CA ASN A 71 -2.74 3.08 9.98
C ASN A 71 -2.99 4.27 10.92
N ALA A 72 -2.04 5.21 10.99
CA ALA A 72 -2.16 6.40 11.81
C ALA A 72 -3.42 7.20 11.45
N LEU A 73 -3.66 7.33 10.14
CA LEU A 73 -4.88 7.93 9.63
C LEU A 73 -6.11 7.12 10.01
N LYS A 74 -6.12 5.83 9.67
CA LYS A 74 -7.29 4.96 9.86
C LYS A 74 -7.78 4.95 11.31
N TYR A 75 -6.86 4.97 12.27
CA TYR A 75 -7.19 4.93 13.70
C TYR A 75 -7.22 6.30 14.37
N GLY A 76 -6.88 7.39 13.66
CA GLY A 76 -6.86 8.74 14.19
C GLY A 76 -5.83 8.92 15.30
N LEU A 77 -4.61 8.40 15.09
CA LEU A 77 -3.51 8.55 16.03
C LEU A 77 -3.09 10.03 16.10
N ASN A 78 -2.81 10.53 17.30
CA ASN A 78 -2.19 11.84 17.46
C ASN A 78 -0.73 11.81 16.99
N ALA A 79 -0.12 12.97 16.72
CA ALA A 79 1.22 13.03 16.15
C ALA A 79 2.30 12.28 16.96
N PRO A 80 2.40 12.41 18.29
CA PRO A 80 3.38 11.63 19.07
C PRO A 80 3.16 10.11 18.99
N LEU A 81 1.91 9.65 18.99
CA LEU A 81 1.60 8.23 18.89
C LEU A 81 1.79 7.70 17.47
N ALA A 82 1.43 8.48 16.45
CA ALA A 82 1.64 8.15 15.05
C ALA A 82 3.13 7.96 14.73
N GLU A 83 3.98 8.87 15.22
CA GLU A 83 5.43 8.78 15.04
C GLU A 83 6.01 7.55 15.73
N ARG A 84 5.63 7.30 16.99
CA ARG A 84 6.04 6.08 17.70
C ARG A 84 5.58 4.82 16.96
N HIS A 85 4.33 4.79 16.49
CA HIS A 85 3.79 3.66 15.73
C HIS A 85 4.58 3.43 14.44
N ARG A 86 4.95 4.51 13.74
CA ARG A 86 5.79 4.46 12.54
C ARG A 86 7.16 3.86 12.83
N GLU A 87 7.87 4.36 13.83
CA GLU A 87 9.18 3.82 14.24
C GLU A 87 9.09 2.33 14.60
N GLN A 88 8.13 1.95 15.46
CA GLN A 88 7.94 0.57 15.89
C GLN A 88 7.59 -0.37 14.72
N LEU A 89 6.66 0.04 13.85
CA LEU A 89 6.24 -0.75 12.70
C LEU A 89 7.40 -0.92 11.71
N VAL A 90 8.09 0.17 11.36
CA VAL A 90 9.23 0.13 10.43
C VAL A 90 10.33 -0.78 10.97
N ASP A 91 10.76 -0.57 12.22
CA ASP A 91 11.86 -1.34 12.81
C ASP A 91 11.51 -2.82 12.99
N ARG A 92 10.29 -3.13 13.46
CA ARG A 92 9.84 -4.53 13.61
C ARG A 92 9.83 -5.24 12.27
N TRP A 93 9.16 -4.67 11.27
CA TRP A 93 8.99 -5.36 10.00
C TRP A 93 10.32 -5.49 9.26
N LYS A 94 11.21 -4.49 9.36
CA LYS A 94 12.59 -4.64 8.88
C LYS A 94 13.33 -5.74 9.62
N ARG A 95 13.17 -5.88 10.93
CA ARG A 95 13.83 -6.99 11.62
C ARG A 95 13.30 -8.34 11.13
N PHE A 96 11.99 -8.49 11.13
CA PHE A 96 11.28 -9.72 10.76
C PHE A 96 11.81 -10.30 9.46
N ALA A 97 11.85 -9.54 8.38
CA ALA A 97 12.24 -10.13 7.11
C ALA A 97 13.70 -9.97 6.72
N SER A 98 14.54 -9.33 7.55
CA SER A 98 15.98 -9.58 7.56
C SER A 98 16.23 -11.00 8.07
N GLU A 99 15.63 -11.32 9.23
CA GLU A 99 15.75 -12.63 9.87
C GLU A 99 15.18 -13.75 9.00
N ASN A 100 14.10 -13.45 8.25
CA ASN A 100 13.42 -14.42 7.40
C ASN A 100 13.79 -14.32 5.90
N ARG A 101 14.76 -13.48 5.51
CA ARG A 101 15.10 -13.24 4.09
C ARG A 101 15.40 -14.53 3.33
N ALA A 102 16.19 -15.42 3.92
CA ALA A 102 16.63 -16.64 3.26
C ALA A 102 15.46 -17.56 2.86
N ALA A 103 14.37 -17.56 3.64
CA ALA A 103 13.16 -18.31 3.33
C ALA A 103 12.21 -17.52 2.44
N LEU A 104 12.08 -16.22 2.68
CA LEU A 104 11.13 -15.34 2.00
C LEU A 104 11.55 -15.01 0.55
N GLN A 105 12.82 -14.71 0.31
CA GLN A 105 13.29 -14.28 -1.02
C GLN A 105 13.03 -15.34 -2.10
N PRO A 106 13.33 -16.64 -1.92
CA PRO A 106 13.00 -17.67 -2.90
C PRO A 106 11.49 -17.79 -3.14
N LEU A 107 10.68 -17.80 -2.06
CA LEU A 107 9.22 -17.88 -2.18
C LEU A 107 8.64 -16.71 -2.99
N LEU A 108 9.16 -15.50 -2.76
CA LEU A 108 8.75 -14.31 -3.48
C LEU A 108 9.13 -14.38 -4.96
N ASN A 109 10.37 -14.78 -5.25
CA ASN A 109 10.85 -14.92 -6.63
C ASN A 109 10.01 -15.93 -7.40
N GLU A 110 9.80 -17.12 -6.84
CA GLU A 110 8.99 -18.17 -7.46
C GLU A 110 7.53 -17.71 -7.69
N TYR A 111 6.96 -16.94 -6.75
CA TYR A 111 5.63 -16.36 -6.91
C TYR A 111 5.60 -15.36 -8.07
N ILE A 112 6.55 -14.41 -8.11
CA ILE A 112 6.64 -13.41 -9.19
C ILE A 112 6.85 -14.09 -10.54
N GLU A 113 7.77 -15.04 -10.63
CA GLU A 113 8.04 -15.82 -11.84
C GLU A 113 6.80 -16.56 -12.31
N SER A 114 6.07 -17.22 -11.39
CA SER A 114 4.81 -17.87 -11.70
C SER A 114 3.78 -16.88 -12.27
N ARG A 115 3.68 -15.67 -11.71
CA ARG A 115 2.75 -14.62 -12.19
C ARG A 115 3.12 -14.04 -13.54
N LEU A 116 4.40 -14.06 -13.90
CA LEU A 116 4.92 -13.57 -15.18
C LEU A 116 4.96 -14.68 -16.26
N ALA A 117 4.83 -15.94 -15.86
CA ALA A 117 4.83 -17.07 -16.77
C ALA A 117 3.64 -17.02 -17.75
N VAL A 118 3.89 -17.41 -19.00
CA VAL A 118 2.87 -17.49 -20.07
C VAL A 118 1.96 -18.71 -19.89
N THR A 119 2.44 -19.73 -19.19
CA THR A 119 1.71 -20.95 -18.86
C THR A 119 1.45 -21.03 -17.38
N PRO A 120 0.35 -21.66 -16.95
CA PRO A 120 0.11 -21.90 -15.54
C PRO A 120 1.23 -22.77 -14.93
N PRO A 121 1.53 -22.60 -13.65
CA PRO A 121 2.51 -23.44 -12.97
C PRO A 121 2.00 -24.87 -12.83
N ASP A 122 2.93 -25.81 -12.76
CA ASP A 122 2.63 -27.20 -12.47
C ASP A 122 2.02 -27.34 -11.04
N PRO A 123 0.93 -28.11 -10.86
CA PRO A 123 0.33 -28.30 -9.53
C PRO A 123 1.31 -28.82 -8.47
N ALA A 124 2.30 -29.65 -8.83
CA ALA A 124 3.30 -30.12 -7.88
C ALA A 124 4.27 -29.01 -7.45
N ALA A 125 4.58 -28.07 -8.35
CA ALA A 125 5.35 -26.87 -8.02
C ALA A 125 4.59 -25.97 -7.03
N VAL A 126 3.29 -25.73 -7.25
CA VAL A 126 2.46 -24.93 -6.33
C VAL A 126 2.31 -25.60 -4.97
N ARG A 127 2.15 -26.92 -4.95
CA ARG A 127 2.15 -27.70 -3.71
C ARG A 127 3.45 -27.53 -2.93
N ASN A 128 4.60 -27.71 -3.57
CA ASN A 128 5.91 -27.56 -2.93
C ASN A 128 6.09 -26.13 -2.38
N TRP A 129 5.70 -25.13 -3.17
CA TRP A 129 5.71 -23.74 -2.72
C TRP A 129 4.83 -23.54 -1.48
N ALA A 130 3.61 -24.07 -1.47
CA ALA A 130 2.68 -23.91 -0.36
C ALA A 130 3.17 -24.59 0.93
N GLU A 131 3.78 -25.78 0.83
CA GLU A 131 4.41 -26.47 1.94
C GLU A 131 5.54 -25.63 2.58
N ARG A 132 6.36 -24.95 1.76
CA ARG A 132 7.41 -24.03 2.24
C ARG A 132 6.89 -22.68 2.73
N ALA A 133 5.82 -22.17 2.12
CA ALA A 133 5.22 -20.88 2.48
C ALA A 133 4.42 -20.95 3.79
N MET A 134 3.85 -22.10 4.14
CA MET A 134 3.06 -22.28 5.36
C MET A 134 3.76 -21.84 6.65
N PRO A 135 4.97 -22.34 6.99
CA PRO A 135 5.66 -21.89 8.21
C PRO A 135 5.92 -20.38 8.19
N MET A 136 6.29 -19.82 7.03
CA MET A 136 6.51 -18.38 6.89
C MET A 136 5.23 -17.57 7.11
N PHE A 137 4.11 -18.06 6.61
CA PHE A 137 2.80 -17.44 6.80
C PHE A 137 2.38 -17.43 8.27
N GLU A 138 2.64 -18.51 9.02
CA GLU A 138 2.33 -18.55 10.46
C GLU A 138 3.18 -17.55 11.25
N SER A 139 4.49 -17.46 10.97
CA SER A 139 5.35 -16.43 11.59
C SER A 139 4.89 -15.01 11.25
N PHE A 140 4.51 -14.76 9.99
CA PHE A 140 3.94 -13.48 9.57
C PHE A 140 2.64 -13.15 10.32
N ARG A 141 1.74 -14.13 10.48
CA ARG A 141 0.48 -13.97 11.21
C ARG A 141 0.73 -13.61 12.67
N GLU A 142 1.69 -14.27 13.31
CA GLU A 142 2.08 -14.00 14.69
C GLU A 142 2.60 -12.57 14.85
N GLU A 143 3.53 -12.11 14.01
CA GLU A 143 4.04 -10.73 14.04
C GLU A 143 2.96 -9.68 13.80
N LEU A 144 2.03 -9.97 12.88
CA LEU A 144 0.91 -9.07 12.61
C LEU A 144 -0.02 -8.95 13.82
N MET A 145 -0.33 -10.06 14.49
CA MET A 145 -1.17 -10.05 15.70
C MET A 145 -0.46 -9.41 16.88
N GLN A 146 0.85 -9.61 17.03
CA GLN A 146 1.65 -8.92 18.03
C GLN A 146 1.62 -7.40 17.80
N SER A 147 1.89 -6.96 16.57
CA SER A 147 1.83 -5.53 16.21
C SER A 147 0.45 -4.93 16.45
N HIS A 148 -0.61 -5.70 16.19
CA HIS A 148 -1.99 -5.30 16.47
C HIS A 148 -2.26 -5.11 17.96
N ASN A 149 -1.81 -6.04 18.80
CA ASN A 149 -2.00 -5.98 20.25
C ASN A 149 -1.23 -4.81 20.86
N GLU A 150 0.00 -4.56 20.42
CA GLU A 150 0.81 -3.45 20.91
C GLU A 150 0.19 -2.09 20.55
N LEU A 151 -0.30 -1.93 19.32
CA LEU A 151 -1.04 -0.73 18.96
C LEU A 151 -2.30 -0.59 19.83
N SER A 152 -3.05 -1.67 20.06
CA SER A 152 -4.26 -1.67 20.89
C SER A 152 -4.01 -1.13 22.31
N ASP A 153 -2.87 -1.49 22.92
CA ASP A 153 -2.53 -1.07 24.28
C ASP A 153 -2.35 0.45 24.39
N ASP A 154 -1.79 1.08 23.36
CA ASP A 154 -1.59 2.53 23.27
C ASP A 154 -2.85 3.31 22.86
N LEU A 155 -3.89 2.63 22.37
CA LEU A 155 -5.12 3.26 21.87
C LEU A 155 -6.13 3.59 22.99
N PRO A 156 -6.79 4.77 22.95
CA PRO A 156 -7.99 5.07 23.72
C PRO A 156 -9.12 4.06 23.47
N PRO A 157 -10.08 3.90 24.40
CA PRO A 157 -11.10 2.83 24.34
C PRO A 157 -11.89 2.77 23.02
N PHE A 158 -12.28 3.92 22.46
CA PHE A 158 -13.03 3.96 21.21
C PHE A 158 -12.19 3.52 20.00
N GLN A 159 -10.94 3.98 19.92
CA GLN A 159 -10.00 3.59 18.85
C GLN A 159 -9.63 2.10 18.97
N ARG A 160 -9.45 1.61 20.20
CA ARG A 160 -9.23 0.20 20.50
C ARG A 160 -10.39 -0.69 20.04
N ALA A 161 -11.63 -0.28 20.29
CA ALA A 161 -12.80 -1.02 19.81
C ALA A 161 -12.85 -1.10 18.27
N ARG A 162 -12.51 -0.01 17.57
CA ARG A 162 -12.38 0.01 16.11
C ARG A 162 -11.27 -0.92 15.63
N LEU A 163 -10.10 -0.85 16.25
CA LEU A 163 -8.97 -1.72 15.95
C LEU A 163 -9.35 -3.19 16.17
N ALA A 164 -10.00 -3.54 17.28
CA ALA A 164 -10.47 -4.90 17.55
C ALA A 164 -11.43 -5.45 16.48
N LEU A 165 -12.34 -4.62 15.96
CA LEU A 165 -13.21 -5.00 14.84
C LEU A 165 -12.40 -5.30 13.57
N ASP A 166 -11.36 -4.50 13.29
CA ASP A 166 -10.44 -4.80 12.20
C ASP A 166 -9.62 -6.06 12.46
N GLY A 167 -9.24 -6.34 13.72
CA GLY A 167 -8.57 -7.57 14.14
C GLY A 167 -9.39 -8.81 13.78
N VAL A 168 -10.71 -8.79 13.99
CA VAL A 168 -11.61 -9.88 13.56
C VAL A 168 -11.58 -10.06 12.04
N LYS A 169 -11.61 -8.96 11.27
CA LYS A 169 -11.53 -9.01 9.80
C LYS A 169 -10.19 -9.58 9.33
N ILE A 170 -9.09 -9.13 9.92
CA ILE A 170 -7.74 -9.63 9.62
C ILE A 170 -7.67 -11.12 9.95
N GLY A 171 -8.15 -11.56 11.10
CA GLY A 171 -8.19 -12.97 11.49
C GLY A 171 -8.94 -13.83 10.49
N ALA A 172 -10.14 -13.43 10.08
CA ALA A 172 -10.92 -14.15 9.07
C ALA A 172 -10.20 -14.25 7.71
N VAL A 173 -9.55 -13.17 7.29
CA VAL A 173 -8.75 -13.13 6.05
C VAL A 173 -7.55 -14.07 6.16
N MET A 174 -6.83 -14.06 7.29
CA MET A 174 -5.68 -14.93 7.53
C MET A 174 -6.07 -16.40 7.56
N GLU A 175 -7.18 -16.76 8.18
CA GLU A 175 -7.67 -18.15 8.15
C GLU A 175 -8.09 -18.58 6.74
N GLY A 176 -8.69 -17.69 5.95
CA GLY A 176 -8.98 -17.96 4.55
C GLY A 176 -7.71 -18.23 3.73
N PHE A 177 -6.65 -17.45 3.94
CA PHE A 177 -5.37 -17.67 3.28
C PHE A 177 -4.68 -18.96 3.74
N ARG A 178 -4.70 -19.24 5.05
CA ARG A 178 -4.21 -20.48 5.64
C ARG A 178 -4.89 -21.72 5.05
N ALA A 179 -6.22 -21.69 4.95
CA ALA A 179 -7.00 -22.76 4.34
C ALA A 179 -6.61 -22.97 2.88
N ARG A 180 -6.35 -21.89 2.13
CA ARG A 180 -5.87 -21.97 0.75
C ARG A 180 -4.47 -22.57 0.64
N LEU A 181 -3.51 -22.12 1.47
CA LEU A 181 -2.18 -22.72 1.51
C LEU A 181 -2.23 -24.22 1.84
N ARG A 182 -3.12 -24.64 2.76
CA ARG A 182 -3.34 -26.07 3.04
C ARG A 182 -3.91 -26.81 1.83
N ALA A 183 -4.93 -26.25 1.18
CA ALA A 183 -5.52 -26.85 -0.01
C ALA A 183 -4.46 -27.03 -1.13
N TRP A 184 -3.63 -26.02 -1.37
CA TRP A 184 -2.52 -26.11 -2.31
C TRP A 184 -1.47 -27.15 -1.89
N GLY A 185 -1.12 -27.22 -0.60
CA GLY A 185 -0.27 -28.27 -0.04
C GLY A 185 -0.83 -29.68 -0.23
N ASP A 186 -2.16 -29.83 -0.22
CA ASP A 186 -2.84 -31.09 -0.54
C ASP A 186 -2.94 -31.39 -2.05
N GLY A 187 -2.41 -30.50 -2.91
CA GLY A 187 -2.54 -30.59 -4.37
C GLY A 187 -3.90 -30.14 -4.92
N ARG A 188 -4.78 -29.58 -4.08
CA ARG A 188 -6.06 -28.98 -4.50
C ARG A 188 -5.80 -27.56 -5.00
N PHE A 189 -5.26 -27.49 -6.21
CA PHE A 189 -4.88 -26.27 -6.89
C PHE A 189 -5.90 -25.87 -7.95
N ASP A 190 -6.29 -24.59 -7.95
CA ASP A 190 -7.02 -23.95 -9.04
C ASP A 190 -6.11 -22.90 -9.69
N GLU A 191 -5.90 -23.05 -11.00
CA GLU A 191 -5.10 -22.17 -11.84
C GLU A 191 -5.46 -20.69 -11.64
N HIS A 192 -6.75 -20.35 -11.53
CA HIS A 192 -7.24 -18.98 -11.44
C HIS A 192 -7.05 -18.33 -10.06
N GLU A 193 -6.67 -19.11 -9.04
CA GLU A 193 -6.35 -18.56 -7.72
C GLU A 193 -4.91 -18.04 -7.63
N TRP A 194 -4.02 -18.59 -8.43
CA TRP A 194 -2.58 -18.33 -8.36
C TRP A 194 -2.07 -17.58 -9.58
N TRP A 195 -2.54 -17.98 -10.76
CA TRP A 195 -2.06 -17.49 -12.04
C TRP A 195 -3.14 -16.66 -12.73
N ASP A 196 -2.73 -15.56 -13.38
CA ASP A 196 -3.63 -14.75 -14.20
C ASP A 196 -3.08 -14.76 -15.62
N PRO A 197 -3.78 -15.40 -16.58
CA PRO A 197 -3.27 -15.55 -17.94
C PRO A 197 -2.88 -14.20 -18.56
N PRO A 198 -1.81 -14.13 -19.36
CA PRO A 198 -1.56 -12.97 -20.20
C PRO A 198 -2.80 -12.61 -21.03
N ARG A 199 -2.97 -11.33 -21.36
CA ARG A 199 -4.13 -10.86 -22.14
C ARG A 199 -4.28 -11.61 -23.46
N SER A 200 -3.17 -11.99 -24.11
CA SER A 200 -3.16 -12.81 -25.32
C SER A 200 -3.82 -14.17 -25.12
N VAL A 201 -3.43 -14.88 -24.06
CA VAL A 201 -4.02 -16.18 -23.70
C VAL A 201 -5.49 -16.04 -23.31
N ARG A 202 -5.87 -14.95 -22.62
CA ARG A 202 -7.29 -14.64 -22.33
C ARG A 202 -8.13 -14.42 -23.59
N SER A 203 -7.59 -13.69 -24.57
CA SER A 203 -8.31 -13.47 -25.84
C SER A 203 -8.46 -14.74 -26.68
N GLU A 204 -7.46 -15.62 -26.66
CA GLU A 204 -7.48 -16.88 -27.41
C GLU A 204 -8.34 -17.96 -26.74
N ARG A 205 -8.36 -18.01 -25.40
CA ARG A 205 -9.25 -18.91 -24.64
C ARG A 205 -10.73 -18.59 -24.81
N GLY A 206 -11.05 -17.47 -25.50
CA GLY A 206 -12.35 -17.24 -26.13
C GLY A 206 -13.50 -17.24 -25.13
N HIS A 207 -13.93 -16.04 -24.73
CA HIS A 207 -15.15 -15.87 -23.93
C HIS A 207 -15.07 -16.65 -22.60
N ASP A 208 -14.37 -16.08 -21.62
CA ASP A 208 -14.70 -16.39 -20.22
C ASP A 208 -16.23 -16.28 -20.11
N PRO A 209 -16.94 -17.30 -19.59
CA PRO A 209 -18.37 -17.21 -19.35
C PRO A 209 -18.62 -15.89 -18.60
N PRO A 210 -19.57 -15.03 -19.02
CA PRO A 210 -19.77 -13.67 -18.49
C PRO A 210 -20.16 -13.56 -16.98
N GLY A 211 -19.65 -14.39 -16.08
CA GLY A 211 -20.14 -14.55 -14.73
C GLY A 211 -19.10 -14.52 -13.61
N ASP A 212 -17.86 -15.00 -13.79
CA ASP A 212 -16.99 -15.25 -12.62
C ASP A 212 -16.08 -14.08 -12.22
N SER A 213 -15.61 -13.30 -13.20
CA SER A 213 -14.99 -11.99 -12.93
C SER A 213 -16.01 -10.97 -12.43
N ASP A 214 -17.22 -11.01 -12.98
CA ASP A 214 -18.34 -10.13 -12.61
C ASP A 214 -18.78 -10.40 -11.17
N ARG A 215 -18.91 -11.67 -10.76
CA ARG A 215 -19.18 -12.05 -9.35
C ARG A 215 -18.15 -11.54 -8.35
N ARG A 216 -16.86 -11.53 -8.72
CA ARG A 216 -15.79 -11.00 -7.84
C ARG A 216 -15.86 -9.48 -7.71
N ALA A 217 -16.22 -8.76 -8.77
CA ALA A 217 -16.48 -7.34 -8.72
C ALA A 217 -17.76 -7.03 -7.91
N ASP A 218 -18.79 -7.87 -8.04
CA ASP A 218 -20.06 -7.73 -7.32
C ASP A 218 -19.92 -7.88 -5.81
N ASP A 219 -19.15 -8.86 -5.32
CA ASP A 219 -18.92 -9.01 -3.88
C ASP A 219 -18.12 -7.84 -3.27
N ALA A 220 -17.18 -7.26 -4.03
CA ALA A 220 -16.54 -6.01 -3.62
C ALA A 220 -17.51 -4.82 -3.62
N ASN A 221 -18.55 -4.87 -4.46
CA ASN A 221 -19.55 -3.82 -4.57
C ASN A 221 -20.71 -3.95 -3.56
N ARG A 222 -20.90 -5.13 -2.96
CA ARG A 222 -21.92 -5.44 -1.95
C ARG A 222 -21.67 -4.89 -0.54
N ARG A 223 -20.61 -4.09 -0.32
CA ARG A 223 -20.46 -3.39 0.96
C ARG A 223 -21.68 -2.48 1.18
N PRO A 224 -22.30 -2.50 2.38
CA PRO A 224 -23.47 -1.68 2.65
C PRO A 224 -23.12 -0.20 2.44
N ALA A 225 -24.02 0.59 1.82
CA ALA A 225 -23.86 2.02 1.53
C ALA A 225 -23.24 2.82 2.68
N LYS A 226 -23.63 2.47 3.91
CA LYS A 226 -23.17 3.08 5.15
C LYS A 226 -21.66 2.97 5.34
N GLU A 227 -21.07 1.79 5.12
CA GLU A 227 -19.62 1.59 5.29
C GLU A 227 -18.82 2.38 4.26
N LYS A 228 -19.27 2.38 3.00
CA LYS A 228 -18.66 3.19 1.93
C LYS A 228 -18.69 4.67 2.31
N MET A 229 -19.80 5.13 2.89
CA MET A 229 -19.92 6.51 3.31
C MET A 229 -19.05 6.87 4.51
N ASP A 230 -19.02 6.03 5.55
CA ASP A 230 -18.17 6.28 6.71
C ASP A 230 -16.70 6.37 6.29
N GLU A 231 -16.27 5.58 5.31
CA GLU A 231 -14.93 5.67 4.70
C GLU A 231 -14.73 7.00 3.95
N GLU A 232 -15.68 7.45 3.13
CA GLU A 232 -15.60 8.73 2.43
C GLU A 232 -15.54 9.93 3.40
N LEU A 233 -16.35 9.93 4.46
CA LEU A 233 -16.33 11.01 5.46
C LEU A 233 -14.99 11.08 6.21
N LEU A 234 -14.35 9.94 6.47
CA LEU A 234 -13.00 9.90 7.04
C LEU A 234 -11.93 10.45 6.07
N ARG A 235 -12.08 10.20 4.76
CA ARG A 235 -11.20 10.80 3.75
C ARG A 235 -11.32 12.33 3.73
N TRP A 236 -12.48 12.88 4.03
CA TRP A 236 -12.68 14.34 4.12
C TRP A 236 -11.97 14.93 5.34
N ASP A 237 -12.11 14.28 6.51
CA ASP A 237 -11.38 14.67 7.73
C ASP A 237 -9.87 14.69 7.48
N TYR A 238 -9.36 13.65 6.82
CA TYR A 238 -7.95 13.56 6.46
C TYR A 238 -7.50 14.71 5.57
N HIS A 239 -8.27 14.97 4.51
CA HIS A 239 -7.95 16.00 3.54
C HIS A 239 -7.79 17.36 4.22
N VAL A 240 -8.71 17.71 5.12
CA VAL A 240 -8.65 18.98 5.87
C VAL A 240 -7.49 18.99 6.88
N ALA A 241 -7.24 17.88 7.58
CA ALA A 241 -6.11 17.78 8.50
C ALA A 241 -4.76 17.98 7.77
N LYS A 242 -4.56 17.30 6.63
CA LYS A 242 -3.37 17.47 5.80
C LYS A 242 -3.28 18.86 5.18
N PHE A 243 -4.40 19.46 4.82
CA PHE A 243 -4.43 20.83 4.32
C PHE A 243 -3.95 21.83 5.38
N ILE A 244 -4.42 21.69 6.63
CA ILE A 244 -3.99 22.49 7.77
C ILE A 244 -2.48 22.39 7.98
N GLU A 245 -1.94 21.17 7.93
CA GLU A 245 -0.51 20.88 8.09
C GLU A 245 0.31 21.48 6.94
N MET A 246 -0.10 21.25 5.68
CA MET A 246 0.62 21.68 4.48
C MET A 246 0.75 23.20 4.39
N PHE A 247 -0.31 23.94 4.73
CA PHE A 247 -0.30 25.41 4.68
C PHE A 247 0.08 26.07 6.01
N GLN A 248 0.38 25.28 7.05
CA GLN A 248 0.70 25.78 8.39
C GLN A 248 -0.35 26.80 8.87
N LEU A 249 -1.62 26.40 8.83
CA LEU A 249 -2.73 27.29 9.18
C LEU A 249 -2.67 27.70 10.65
N ASP A 250 -2.91 28.98 10.91
CA ASP A 250 -3.03 29.52 12.26
C ASP A 250 -4.34 29.06 12.94
N GLU A 251 -4.52 29.36 14.22
CA GLU A 251 -5.66 28.88 14.98
C GLU A 251 -7.01 29.36 14.41
N ALA A 252 -7.10 30.61 13.96
CA ALA A 252 -8.33 31.15 13.38
C ALA A 252 -8.65 30.46 12.05
N GLN A 253 -7.64 30.25 11.21
CA GLN A 253 -7.74 29.52 9.94
C GLN A 253 -8.12 28.05 10.15
N ARG A 254 -7.54 27.37 11.15
CA ARG A 254 -7.88 25.99 11.53
C ARG A 254 -9.35 25.88 11.93
N GLN A 255 -9.83 26.77 12.79
CA GLN A 255 -11.22 26.81 13.20
C GLN A 255 -12.16 27.03 12.01
N ALA A 256 -11.79 27.91 11.08
CA ALA A 256 -12.53 28.10 9.83
C ALA A 256 -12.59 26.81 9.00
N ALA A 257 -11.46 26.13 8.81
CA ALA A 257 -11.38 24.88 8.05
C ALA A 257 -12.26 23.77 8.65
N TYR A 258 -12.18 23.56 9.97
CA TYR A 258 -13.03 22.58 10.65
C TYR A 258 -14.51 22.96 10.65
N SER A 259 -14.84 24.25 10.70
CA SER A 259 -16.23 24.71 10.58
C SER A 259 -16.82 24.37 9.21
N ILE A 260 -16.06 24.63 8.14
CA ILE A 260 -16.44 24.26 6.76
C ILE A 260 -16.62 22.74 6.65
N LEU A 261 -15.67 21.96 7.16
CA LEU A 261 -15.75 20.50 7.18
C LEU A 261 -17.04 20.01 7.87
N ARG A 262 -17.35 20.52 9.06
CA ARG A 262 -18.54 20.14 9.81
C ARG A 262 -19.82 20.46 9.05
N GLU A 263 -19.89 21.63 8.41
CA GLU A 263 -21.03 22.04 7.58
C GLU A 263 -21.20 21.12 6.36
N CYS A 264 -20.13 20.89 5.60
CA CYS A 264 -20.15 19.98 4.44
C CYS A 264 -20.54 18.56 4.85
N ARG A 265 -19.98 18.03 5.94
CA ARG A 265 -20.36 16.70 6.48
C ARG A 265 -21.83 16.65 6.87
N GLY A 266 -22.34 17.68 7.55
CA GLY A 266 -23.74 17.79 7.90
C GLY A 266 -24.65 17.77 6.66
N SER A 267 -24.28 18.51 5.62
CA SER A 267 -25.01 18.54 4.34
C SER A 267 -25.01 17.17 3.65
N ALA A 268 -23.85 16.51 3.56
CA ALA A 268 -23.73 15.18 2.96
C ALA A 268 -24.56 14.13 3.72
N LEU A 269 -24.44 14.10 5.07
CA LEU A 269 -25.22 13.20 5.92
C LEU A 269 -26.72 13.44 5.78
N ALA A 270 -27.17 14.69 5.79
CA ALA A 270 -28.58 15.03 5.62
C ALA A 270 -29.13 14.59 4.25
N HIS A 271 -28.34 14.72 3.18
CA HIS A 271 -28.70 14.23 1.85
C HIS A 271 -28.83 12.70 1.85
N LEU A 272 -27.86 12.00 2.42
CA LEU A 272 -27.87 10.54 2.49
C LEU A 272 -29.03 10.00 3.31
N ASP A 273 -29.31 10.62 4.46
CA ASP A 273 -30.45 10.25 5.30
C ASP A 273 -31.77 10.45 4.55
N ARG A 274 -31.91 11.56 3.83
CA ARG A 274 -33.09 11.84 3.01
C ARG A 274 -33.31 10.81 1.91
N TYR A 275 -32.24 10.32 1.28
CA TYR A 275 -32.32 9.41 0.14
C TYR A 275 -31.98 7.95 0.47
N ARG A 276 -31.79 7.60 1.75
CA ARG A 276 -31.34 6.28 2.21
C ARG A 276 -32.12 5.13 1.60
N ALA A 277 -33.45 5.15 1.72
CA ALA A 277 -34.31 4.10 1.21
C ALA A 277 -34.23 3.94 -0.32
N ARG A 278 -34.01 5.06 -1.04
CA ARG A 278 -33.88 5.08 -2.50
C ARG A 278 -32.53 4.53 -2.94
N MET A 279 -31.45 4.87 -2.23
CA MET A 279 -30.12 4.29 -2.44
C MET A 279 -30.14 2.78 -2.17
N GLU A 280 -30.73 2.32 -1.07
CA GLU A 280 -30.89 0.88 -0.78
C GLU A 280 -31.72 0.14 -1.84
N LYS A 281 -32.73 0.81 -2.41
CA LYS A 281 -33.53 0.24 -3.52
C LYS A 281 -32.68 0.14 -4.78
N LEU A 282 -31.92 1.18 -5.13
CA LEU A 282 -31.02 1.19 -6.27
C LEU A 282 -29.94 0.11 -6.13
N GLU A 283 -29.26 0.03 -4.98
CA GLU A 283 -28.24 -0.99 -4.71
C GLU A 283 -28.80 -2.41 -4.82
N ARG A 284 -30.02 -2.65 -4.29
CA ARG A 284 -30.71 -3.93 -4.48
C ARG A 284 -31.07 -4.21 -5.94
N SER A 285 -31.45 -3.18 -6.70
CA SER A 285 -31.77 -3.31 -8.13
C SER A 285 -30.53 -3.68 -8.93
N ILE A 286 -29.40 -3.01 -8.66
CA ILE A 286 -28.09 -3.30 -9.26
C ILE A 286 -27.64 -4.72 -8.88
N ALA A 287 -27.75 -5.10 -7.61
CA ALA A 287 -27.37 -6.43 -7.14
C ALA A 287 -28.23 -7.56 -7.76
N LYS A 288 -29.50 -7.28 -8.12
CA LYS A 288 -30.37 -8.22 -8.83
C LYS A 288 -30.01 -8.36 -10.30
N ASN A 289 -29.34 -7.38 -10.89
CA ASN A 289 -28.92 -7.37 -12.28
C ASN A 289 -27.45 -7.76 -12.43
N ASP A 290 -26.96 -8.64 -11.54
CA ASP A 290 -25.56 -9.09 -11.49
C ASP A 290 -24.55 -7.93 -11.54
N GLY A 291 -24.84 -6.86 -10.79
CA GLY A 291 -24.01 -5.65 -10.72
C GLY A 291 -24.04 -4.76 -11.96
N LYS A 292 -24.69 -5.19 -13.04
CA LYS A 292 -24.78 -4.43 -14.28
C LYS A 292 -25.80 -3.32 -14.10
N MET A 293 -25.29 -2.09 -14.16
CA MET A 293 -26.11 -0.89 -14.15
C MET A 293 -26.67 -0.63 -15.54
N ASP A 294 -27.99 -0.62 -15.68
CA ASP A 294 -28.62 -0.08 -16.88
C ASP A 294 -28.48 1.46 -16.93
N VAL A 295 -28.93 2.06 -18.04
CA VAL A 295 -28.84 3.51 -18.27
C VAL A 295 -29.62 4.31 -17.21
N GLU A 296 -30.78 3.80 -16.79
CA GLU A 296 -31.64 4.46 -15.80
C GLU A 296 -31.02 4.38 -14.41
N GLN A 297 -30.52 3.22 -14.00
CA GLN A 297 -29.80 3.00 -12.74
C GLN A 297 -28.54 3.85 -12.66
N ARG A 298 -27.81 4.05 -13.77
CA ARG A 298 -26.63 4.91 -13.82
C ARG A 298 -27.00 6.39 -13.67
N ALA A 299 -28.07 6.82 -14.33
CA ALA A 299 -28.62 8.17 -14.14
C ALA A 299 -29.09 8.38 -12.70
N GLU A 300 -29.77 7.39 -12.11
CA GLU A 300 -30.25 7.44 -10.74
C GLU A 300 -29.10 7.46 -9.73
N ALA A 301 -28.06 6.64 -9.91
CA ALA A 301 -26.85 6.69 -9.08
C ALA A 301 -26.19 8.07 -9.14
N THR A 302 -26.06 8.63 -10.35
CA THR A 302 -25.49 9.97 -10.53
C THR A 302 -26.33 11.03 -9.81
N ALA A 303 -27.66 10.94 -9.88
CA ALA A 303 -28.56 11.85 -9.18
C ALA A 303 -28.49 11.69 -7.65
N LEU A 304 -28.25 10.48 -7.15
CA LEU A 304 -28.20 10.17 -5.72
C LEU A 304 -26.84 10.51 -5.08
N TYR A 305 -25.73 10.14 -5.71
CA TYR A 305 -24.38 10.32 -5.16
C TYR A 305 -23.70 11.62 -5.65
N GLY A 306 -24.05 12.13 -6.83
CA GLY A 306 -23.48 13.37 -7.38
C GLY A 306 -23.57 14.60 -6.46
N PRO A 307 -24.64 14.78 -5.67
CA PRO A 307 -24.69 15.85 -4.67
C PRO A 307 -23.65 15.69 -3.56
N VAL A 308 -23.32 14.46 -3.13
CA VAL A 308 -22.26 14.21 -2.12
C VAL A 308 -20.89 14.58 -2.69
N ASP A 309 -20.61 14.19 -3.94
CA ASP A 309 -19.37 14.58 -4.63
C ASP A 309 -19.28 16.11 -4.79
N SER A 310 -20.41 16.75 -5.10
CA SER A 310 -20.50 18.21 -5.22
C SER A 310 -20.20 18.90 -3.88
N VAL A 311 -20.65 18.33 -2.76
CA VAL A 311 -20.34 18.83 -1.41
C VAL A 311 -18.84 18.69 -1.10
N PHE A 312 -18.17 17.63 -1.56
CA PHE A 312 -16.72 17.50 -1.41
C PHE A 312 -15.94 18.53 -2.26
N VAL A 313 -16.39 18.78 -3.49
CA VAL A 313 -15.82 19.84 -4.35
C VAL A 313 -16.00 21.21 -3.69
N ASP A 314 -17.16 21.46 -3.06
CA ASP A 314 -17.39 22.69 -2.30
C ASP A 314 -16.48 22.80 -1.07
N LEU A 315 -16.31 21.71 -0.31
CA LEU A 315 -15.37 21.63 0.81
C LEU A 315 -13.96 22.05 0.36
N LYS A 316 -13.44 21.43 -0.71
CA LYS A 316 -12.12 21.76 -1.28
C LYS A 316 -12.02 23.22 -1.65
N ARG A 317 -12.98 23.71 -2.45
CA ARG A 317 -13.02 25.10 -2.91
C ARG A 317 -12.99 26.09 -1.75
N ARG A 318 -13.76 25.84 -0.69
CA ARG A 318 -13.84 26.72 0.49
C ARG A 318 -12.58 26.65 1.33
N VAL A 319 -12.00 25.46 1.51
CA VAL A 319 -10.76 25.26 2.27
C VAL A 319 -9.56 25.88 1.54
N ASP A 320 -9.49 25.78 0.20
CA ASP A 320 -8.44 26.38 -0.64
C ASP A 320 -8.35 27.91 -0.55
N GLN A 321 -9.42 28.58 -0.10
CA GLN A 321 -9.48 30.03 0.10
C GLN A 321 -8.90 30.47 1.45
N ILE A 322 -8.76 29.57 2.42
CA ILE A 322 -8.32 29.90 3.79
C ILE A 322 -6.85 30.35 3.87
N PRO A 323 -5.88 29.69 3.19
CA PRO A 323 -4.49 30.10 3.30
C PRO A 323 -4.25 31.52 2.77
N THR A 324 -3.29 32.20 3.36
CA THR A 324 -2.77 33.48 2.86
C THR A 324 -1.93 33.29 1.61
N THR A 325 -1.70 34.37 0.86
CA THR A 325 -0.77 34.34 -0.28
C THR A 325 0.64 33.92 0.12
N ALA A 326 1.11 34.35 1.31
CA ALA A 326 2.41 33.96 1.84
C ALA A 326 2.48 32.46 2.16
N GLN A 327 1.44 31.89 2.81
CA GLN A 327 1.37 30.45 3.06
C GLN A 327 1.31 29.64 1.75
N ARG A 328 0.57 30.12 0.74
CA ARG A 328 0.55 29.47 -0.59
C ARG A 328 1.93 29.48 -1.26
N ALA A 329 2.64 30.61 -1.20
CA ALA A 329 3.99 30.71 -1.74
C ALA A 329 4.97 29.78 -0.99
N ALA A 330 4.89 29.73 0.35
CA ALA A 330 5.73 28.85 1.16
C ALA A 330 5.48 27.36 0.85
N ALA A 331 4.21 26.94 0.73
CA ALA A 331 3.86 25.57 0.38
C ALA A 331 4.33 25.20 -1.04
N ALA A 332 4.29 26.12 -2.00
CA ALA A 332 4.79 25.87 -3.37
C ALA A 332 6.29 25.58 -3.41
N VAL A 333 7.08 26.19 -2.52
CA VAL A 333 8.52 25.90 -2.37
C VAL A 333 8.74 24.49 -1.81
N GLN A 334 7.89 24.03 -0.88
CA GLN A 334 8.00 22.70 -0.30
C GLN A 334 7.58 21.56 -1.26
N VAL A 335 6.59 21.80 -2.12
CA VAL A 335 6.05 20.80 -3.05
C VAL A 335 6.88 20.69 -4.33
N SER A 336 7.65 21.73 -4.68
CA SER A 336 8.55 21.66 -5.83
C SER A 336 9.58 20.56 -5.58
N PRO A 337 9.59 19.47 -6.39
CA PRO A 337 10.59 18.43 -6.23
C PRO A 337 11.97 19.10 -6.34
N PRO A 338 12.98 18.63 -5.57
CA PRO A 338 14.33 19.14 -5.71
C PRO A 338 14.70 18.99 -7.17
N THR A 339 14.77 20.11 -7.88
CA THR A 339 15.11 20.13 -9.29
C THR A 339 16.53 19.63 -9.30
N ASP A 340 16.73 18.40 -9.82
CA ASP A 340 18.02 17.75 -9.88
C ASP A 340 19.06 18.77 -10.34
N GLY A 341 20.14 18.85 -9.56
CA GLY A 341 21.15 19.90 -9.68
C GLY A 341 21.63 20.09 -11.11
N PRO A 342 22.22 21.26 -11.41
CA PRO A 342 22.65 21.61 -12.76
C PRO A 342 23.42 20.43 -13.33
N THR A 343 22.89 19.83 -14.39
CA THR A 343 23.65 18.91 -15.22
C THR A 343 24.87 19.71 -15.62
N GLY A 344 26.00 19.39 -14.98
CA GLY A 344 27.27 20.01 -15.26
C GLY A 344 27.54 19.79 -16.73
N ASP A 345 27.32 20.83 -17.52
CA ASP A 345 27.83 20.99 -18.86
C ASP A 345 29.35 21.13 -18.75
N GLY A 346 30.00 20.00 -18.44
CA GLY A 346 31.42 19.81 -18.62
C GLY A 346 31.67 19.49 -20.09
N SER A 347 31.47 20.49 -20.95
CA SER A 347 31.98 20.49 -22.32
C SER A 347 33.14 21.46 -22.43
N ASP A 348 34.24 21.12 -21.74
CA ASP A 348 35.58 21.56 -22.11
C ASP A 348 36.16 20.55 -23.10
N ALA A 349 36.08 20.85 -24.39
CA ALA A 349 36.89 20.21 -25.43
C ALA A 349 37.21 21.20 -26.58
N VAL A 350 38.31 21.94 -26.38
CA VAL A 350 39.45 22.01 -27.30
C VAL A 350 39.17 22.08 -28.82
N GLY A 351 39.38 23.28 -29.38
CA GLY A 351 40.39 23.51 -30.43
C GLY A 351 40.10 23.12 -31.89
N LYS A 352 39.85 24.14 -32.72
CA LYS A 352 40.37 24.38 -34.10
C LYS A 352 39.70 25.68 -34.57
N GLY A 353 40.37 26.80 -34.84
CA GLY A 353 41.66 26.95 -35.49
C GLY A 353 41.47 27.02 -37.01
N THR A 354 40.97 28.14 -37.54
CA THR A 354 41.24 28.57 -38.93
C THR A 354 41.20 30.10 -39.04
N PRO A 355 42.17 30.73 -39.74
CA PRO A 355 42.32 32.17 -39.88
C PRO A 355 41.78 32.72 -41.22
N THR A 356 41.57 34.05 -41.25
CA THR A 356 41.58 34.97 -42.42
C THR A 356 40.58 34.77 -43.56
N ASP A 357 39.83 35.82 -43.88
CA ASP A 357 39.93 36.63 -45.13
C ASP A 357 38.69 37.56 -45.16
N ASP A 358 38.76 38.85 -44.81
CA ASP A 358 39.19 40.00 -45.64
C ASP A 358 38.59 40.03 -47.06
N SER A 359 37.44 40.71 -47.21
CA SER A 359 37.12 41.62 -48.34
C SER A 359 35.62 42.03 -48.35
N PRO A 360 35.29 43.34 -48.34
CA PRO A 360 34.16 43.92 -49.08
C PRO A 360 34.63 44.24 -50.53
N PRO A 361 33.78 44.43 -51.57
CA PRO A 361 32.72 45.44 -51.56
C PRO A 361 31.49 45.22 -52.49
N ASN A 362 30.62 46.24 -52.42
CA ASN A 362 29.49 46.66 -53.28
C ASN A 362 28.08 46.16 -52.95
#